data_AF-A0A925MNW7-F1
#
_entry.id   AF-A0A925MNW7-F1
#
_cell.length_a   1.000
_cell.length_b   1.000
_cell.length_c   1.000
_cell.angle_alpha   90.00
_cell.angle_beta   90.00
_cell.angle_gamma   90.00
#
_symmetry.space_group_name_H-M   'P 1'
#
loop_
_entity.id
_entity.type
_entity.pdbx_description
1 polymer ?
#
loop_
_entity_poly.entity_id
_entity_poly.type
_entity_poly.pdbx_seq_one_letter_code
_entity_poly.pdbx_strand_id
1 'polypeptide(L)'
;MLMLGDADEAALPAGLELTRRGATALVPDPFHPWTSSFKLSDLYFAEDGAERFIMRRGIGGSLPPNAKILLQAGNTDWSLFNEAPEYAKCAAVVLYEKLIKPAGAAVVELPWGKGKLIVSMLDYRIETSTADEMWRTPFYPRRGQAG
;
A
#
# COMPACT_ATOMS: atom_id res chain seq x y z
N MET A 1 5.57 -1.75 -16.01
CA MET A 1 5.03 -1.18 -14.76
C MET A 1 4.92 0.32 -14.97
N LEU A 2 3.73 0.90 -14.89
CA LEU A 2 3.59 2.36 -14.92
C LEU A 2 3.67 2.85 -13.47
N MET A 3 4.74 3.58 -13.15
CA MET A 3 4.94 4.20 -11.85
C MET A 3 4.47 5.65 -11.95
N LEU A 4 3.43 6.00 -11.20
CA LEU A 4 2.90 7.37 -11.17
C LEU A 4 3.34 8.01 -9.85
N GLY A 5 4.47 8.71 -9.86
CA GLY A 5 4.93 9.56 -8.75
C GLY A 5 4.34 10.96 -8.87
N ASP A 6 3.90 11.53 -7.74
CA ASP A 6 3.24 12.85 -7.57
C ASP A 6 2.61 13.41 -8.85
N ALA A 7 1.45 12.84 -9.21
CA ALA A 7 0.76 13.26 -10.41
C ALA A 7 -0.59 13.87 -10.04
N ASP A 8 -0.61 15.19 -9.92
CA ASP A 8 -1.88 15.93 -9.96
C ASP A 8 -2.53 15.89 -11.37
N GLU A 9 -1.82 15.36 -12.38
CA GLU A 9 -2.32 15.19 -13.77
C GLU A 9 -1.98 13.81 -14.40
N ALA A 10 -1.87 12.72 -13.63
CA ALA A 10 -1.70 11.41 -14.26
C ALA A 10 -3.01 10.95 -14.93
N ALA A 11 -2.96 10.72 -16.24
CA ALA A 11 -4.01 10.00 -16.95
C ALA A 11 -4.03 8.53 -16.48
N LEU A 12 -4.94 8.22 -15.55
CA LEU A 12 -5.22 6.84 -15.16
C LEU A 12 -6.04 6.13 -16.25
N PRO A 13 -5.94 4.78 -16.34
CA PRO A 13 -6.87 3.99 -17.14
C PRO A 13 -8.34 4.35 -16.83
N ALA A 14 -9.20 4.30 -17.84
CA ALA A 14 -10.60 4.67 -17.70
C ALA A 14 -11.27 3.92 -16.53
N GLY A 15 -12.01 4.66 -15.70
CA GLY A 15 -12.68 4.16 -14.50
C GLY A 15 -11.84 4.22 -13.22
N LEU A 16 -10.51 4.36 -13.33
CA LEU A 16 -9.65 4.56 -12.17
C LEU A 16 -9.55 6.03 -11.79
N GLU A 17 -9.50 6.29 -10.48
CA GLU A 17 -9.40 7.64 -9.92
C GLU A 17 -8.32 7.72 -8.84
N LEU A 18 -7.70 8.89 -8.71
CA LEU A 18 -6.82 9.20 -7.59
C LEU A 18 -7.63 9.61 -6.37
N THR A 19 -7.37 8.97 -5.24
CA THR A 19 -7.95 9.35 -3.95
C THR A 19 -6.93 10.08 -3.09
N ARG A 20 -7.41 10.81 -2.08
CA ARG A 20 -6.57 11.42 -1.04
C ARG A 20 -6.26 10.44 0.10
N ARG A 21 -6.04 9.17 -0.22
CA ARG A 21 -5.66 8.14 0.76
C ARG A 21 -4.15 7.93 0.72
N GLY A 22 -3.44 8.47 1.70
CA GLY A 22 -2.06 8.06 1.99
C GLY A 22 -2.01 6.78 2.83
N ALA A 23 -0.84 6.14 2.88
CA ALA A 23 -0.60 5.01 3.76
C ALA A 23 0.85 4.94 4.25
N THR A 24 0.97 4.58 5.52
CA THR A 24 2.22 4.24 6.23
C THR A 24 2.37 2.75 6.46
N ALA A 25 1.37 1.96 6.10
CA ALA A 25 1.40 0.52 6.10
C ALA A 25 0.55 -0.02 4.95
N LEU A 26 0.94 -1.15 4.39
CA LEU A 26 0.24 -1.82 3.30
C LEU A 26 -0.21 -3.22 3.70
N VAL A 27 -1.32 -3.66 3.13
CA VAL A 27 -1.89 -5.00 3.29
C VAL A 27 -1.77 -5.71 1.93
N PRO A 28 -1.07 -6.85 1.86
CA PRO A 28 -0.93 -7.59 0.61
C PRO A 28 -2.12 -8.50 0.33
N ASP A 29 -2.36 -8.80 -0.95
CA ASP A 29 -3.09 -10.00 -1.33
C ASP A 29 -2.21 -11.23 -0.99
N PRO A 30 -2.60 -12.05 0.00
CA PRO A 30 -1.76 -13.18 0.43
C PRO A 30 -1.76 -14.33 -0.60
N PHE A 31 -2.68 -14.33 -1.56
CA PHE A 31 -2.81 -15.39 -2.56
C PHE A 31 -2.13 -15.05 -3.89
N HIS A 32 -1.69 -13.79 -4.07
CA HIS A 32 -1.04 -13.39 -5.31
C HIS A 32 0.47 -13.65 -5.26
N PRO A 33 1.08 -14.29 -6.29
CA PRO A 33 2.50 -14.65 -6.28
C PRO A 33 3.48 -13.49 -6.10
N TRP A 34 3.08 -12.25 -6.42
CA TRP A 34 3.93 -11.07 -6.27
C TRP A 34 3.96 -10.50 -4.87
N THR A 35 2.97 -10.84 -4.04
CA THR A 35 2.76 -10.22 -2.73
C THR A 35 2.69 -11.23 -1.60
N SER A 36 2.58 -12.52 -1.90
CA SER A 36 2.49 -13.60 -0.92
C SER A 36 3.77 -13.82 -0.10
N SER A 37 4.92 -13.31 -0.57
CA SER A 37 6.19 -13.40 0.16
C SER A 37 6.39 -12.29 1.20
N PHE A 38 5.57 -11.23 1.18
CA PHE A 38 5.70 -10.12 2.12
C PHE A 38 5.27 -10.54 3.53
N LYS A 39 6.10 -10.21 4.51
CA LYS A 39 5.72 -10.17 5.92
C LYS A 39 5.14 -8.80 6.25
N LEU A 40 4.45 -8.71 7.40
CA LEU A 40 3.92 -7.44 7.89
C LEU A 40 5.03 -6.38 8.07
N SER A 41 6.20 -6.79 8.55
CA SER A 41 7.36 -5.91 8.72
C SER A 41 7.84 -5.27 7.41
N ASP A 42 7.69 -5.99 6.30
CA ASP A 42 8.15 -5.52 4.98
C ASP A 42 7.21 -4.44 4.41
N LEU A 43 6.03 -4.28 5.02
CA LEU A 43 4.96 -3.40 4.58
C LEU A 43 4.56 -2.39 5.67
N TYR A 44 5.41 -2.18 6.68
CA TYR A 44 5.16 -1.28 7.81
C TYR A 44 6.21 -0.16 7.86
N PHE A 45 5.83 1.04 7.40
CA PHE A 45 6.70 2.20 7.21
C PHE A 45 6.45 3.30 8.25
N ALA A 46 5.52 3.10 9.19
CA ALA A 46 5.07 4.13 10.12
C ALA A 46 6.20 4.74 10.98
N GLU A 47 7.30 4.01 11.17
CA GLU A 47 8.48 4.44 11.95
C GLU A 47 9.53 5.19 11.11
N ASP A 48 9.36 5.28 9.79
CA ASP A 48 10.37 5.84 8.87
C ASP A 48 10.39 7.39 8.87
N GLY A 49 10.02 8.02 9.99
CA GLY A 49 10.07 9.46 10.16
C GLY A 49 9.25 10.21 9.10
N ALA A 50 9.84 11.23 8.46
CA ALA A 50 9.17 12.05 7.46
C ALA A 50 8.80 11.28 6.17
N GLU A 51 9.52 10.19 5.86
CA GLU A 51 9.34 9.39 4.65
C GLU A 51 8.41 8.19 4.85
N ARG A 52 7.74 8.10 5.99
CA ARG A 52 6.79 7.03 6.34
C ARG A 52 5.66 6.78 5.34
N PHE A 53 5.35 7.72 4.47
CA PHE A 53 4.24 7.61 3.52
C PHE A 53 4.66 6.91 2.22
N ILE A 54 4.79 5.58 2.27
CA ILE A 54 5.08 4.74 1.08
C ILE A 54 4.08 4.94 -0.06
N MET A 55 2.87 5.37 0.28
CA MET A 55 1.84 5.76 -0.67
C MET A 55 1.27 7.12 -0.25
N ARG A 56 1.33 8.13 -1.13
CA ARG A 56 0.81 9.48 -0.87
C ARG A 56 -0.63 9.68 -1.38
N ARG A 57 -1.03 8.91 -2.40
CA ARG A 57 -2.36 8.91 -3.02
C ARG A 57 -2.78 7.47 -3.27
N GLY A 58 -4.07 7.18 -3.18
CA GLY A 58 -4.62 5.85 -3.43
C GLY A 58 -5.27 5.75 -4.80
N ILE A 59 -5.48 4.51 -5.26
CA ILE A 59 -6.31 4.20 -6.43
C ILE A 59 -7.72 3.85 -5.93
N GLY A 60 -8.71 4.49 -6.55
CA GLY A 60 -10.14 4.25 -6.36
C GLY A 60 -10.88 4.24 -7.69
N GLY A 61 -12.16 4.62 -7.65
CA GLY A 61 -13.05 4.61 -8.81
C GLY A 61 -13.67 3.23 -9.07
N SER A 62 -14.17 3.03 -10.29
CA SER A 62 -14.76 1.77 -10.73
C SER A 62 -13.67 0.88 -11.34
N LEU A 63 -13.17 -0.06 -10.55
CA LEU A 63 -12.25 -1.08 -11.04
C LEU A 63 -12.95 -1.94 -12.11
N PRO A 64 -12.31 -2.21 -13.26
CA PRO A 64 -12.90 -3.07 -14.27
C PRO A 64 -13.06 -4.50 -13.74
N PRO A 65 -13.98 -5.29 -14.35
CA PRO A 65 -14.12 -6.71 -14.01
C PRO A 65 -12.78 -7.44 -14.09
N ASN A 66 -12.50 -8.29 -13.09
CA ASN A 66 -11.26 -9.06 -12.94
C ASN A 66 -10.00 -8.25 -12.57
N ALA A 67 -10.13 -6.96 -12.25
CA ALA A 67 -9.06 -6.25 -11.57
C ALA A 67 -8.75 -6.89 -10.21
N LYS A 68 -7.47 -6.87 -9.82
CA LYS A 68 -7.01 -7.35 -8.51
C LYS A 68 -6.26 -6.26 -7.80
N ILE A 69 -6.59 -6.03 -6.54
CA ILE A 69 -5.81 -5.17 -5.66
C ILE A 69 -4.71 -6.04 -5.06
N LEU A 70 -3.45 -5.76 -5.40
CA LEU A 70 -2.31 -6.53 -4.92
C LEU A 70 -1.77 -5.99 -3.59
N LEU A 71 -1.78 -4.68 -3.43
CA LEU A 71 -1.43 -3.98 -2.19
C LEU A 71 -2.48 -2.92 -1.90
N GLN A 72 -2.90 -2.83 -0.64
CA GLN A 72 -3.96 -1.95 -0.16
C GLN A 72 -3.46 -1.14 1.05
N ALA A 73 -3.90 0.11 1.19
CA ALA A 73 -3.65 0.91 2.38
C ALA A 73 -4.13 0.16 3.64
N GLY A 74 -3.27 0.10 4.67
CA GLY A 74 -3.63 -0.39 5.99
C GLY A 74 -4.88 0.30 6.55
N ASN A 75 -5.71 -0.45 7.27
CA ASN A 75 -6.90 0.13 7.88
C ASN A 75 -6.54 1.13 8.98
N THR A 76 -5.46 0.86 9.70
CA THR A 76 -4.95 1.65 10.82
C THR A 76 -3.63 2.31 10.42
N ASP A 77 -3.55 3.62 10.60
CA ASP A 77 -2.30 4.36 10.47
C ASP A 77 -1.67 4.46 11.85
N TRP A 78 -0.75 3.54 12.13
CA TRP A 78 -0.09 3.45 13.43
C TRP A 78 0.77 4.68 13.75
N SER A 79 1.24 5.40 12.73
CA SER A 79 2.05 6.62 12.92
C SER A 79 1.30 7.71 13.69
N LEU A 80 -0.03 7.73 13.62
CA LEU A 80 -0.88 8.65 14.38
C LEU A 80 -0.90 8.36 15.89
N PHE A 81 -0.45 7.17 16.29
CA PHE A 81 -0.54 6.67 17.66
C PHE A 81 0.84 6.39 18.29
N ASN A 82 1.96 6.59 17.59
CA ASN A 82 3.28 6.21 18.09
C ASN A 82 3.64 6.92 19.41
N GLU A 83 3.30 8.21 19.55
CA GLU A 83 3.61 9.01 20.73
C GLU A 83 2.46 9.09 21.75
N ALA A 84 1.35 8.40 21.51
CA ALA A 84 0.22 8.39 22.43
C ALA A 84 0.45 7.41 23.60
N PRO A 85 0.02 7.73 24.83
CA PRO A 85 0.00 6.76 25.93
C PRO A 85 -0.90 5.56 25.61
N GLU A 86 -0.51 4.35 26.00
CA GLU A 86 -1.22 3.10 25.67
C GLU A 86 -2.70 3.13 26.07
N TYR A 87 -3.01 3.67 27.25
CA TYR A 87 -4.38 3.80 27.75
C TYR A 87 -5.29 4.66 26.85
N ALA A 88 -4.71 5.57 26.07
CA ALA A 88 -5.43 6.44 25.13
C ALA A 88 -5.57 5.82 23.73
N LYS A 89 -4.75 4.82 23.37
CA LYS A 89 -4.78 4.16 22.05
C LYS A 89 -6.01 3.28 21.87
N CYS A 90 -6.44 2.56 22.92
CA CYS A 90 -7.48 1.54 22.81
C CYS A 90 -8.78 2.06 22.16
N ALA A 91 -9.32 3.18 22.64
CA ALA A 91 -10.53 3.75 22.06
C ALA A 91 -10.25 4.46 20.72
N ALA A 92 -9.13 5.17 20.61
CA ALA A 92 -8.80 5.97 19.44
C ALA A 92 -8.55 5.11 18.20
N VAL A 93 -7.85 3.97 18.35
CA VAL A 93 -7.60 3.00 17.27
C VAL A 93 -8.92 2.39 16.79
N VAL A 94 -9.78 1.93 17.70
CA VAL A 94 -11.08 1.35 17.35
C VAL A 94 -11.95 2.36 16.59
N LEU A 95 -12.00 3.62 17.04
CA LEU A 95 -12.72 4.67 16.34
C LEU A 95 -12.12 4.94 14.95
N TYR A 96 -10.78 5.03 14.85
CA TYR A 96 -10.09 5.24 13.59
C TYR A 96 -10.39 4.12 12.59
N GLU A 97 -10.39 2.86 13.03
CA GLU A 97 -10.71 1.70 12.20
C GLU A 97 -12.13 1.74 11.62
N LYS A 98 -13.06 2.37 12.32
CA LYS A 98 -14.46 2.54 11.89
C LYS A 98 -14.70 3.75 10.98
N LEU A 99 -13.72 4.65 10.83
CA LEU A 99 -13.84 5.77 9.90
C LEU A 99 -13.99 5.27 8.46
N ILE A 100 -14.93 5.87 7.73
CA ILE A 100 -15.05 5.69 6.29
C ILE A 100 -13.86 6.40 5.64
N LYS A 101 -12.95 5.62 5.08
CA LYS A 101 -11.74 6.10 4.42
C LYS A 101 -11.93 6.07 2.91
N PRO A 102 -11.32 7.00 2.16
CA PRO A 102 -11.30 6.89 0.70
C PRO A 102 -10.65 5.56 0.28
N ALA A 103 -11.04 5.05 -0.89
CA ALA A 103 -10.39 3.87 -1.47
C ALA A 103 -8.88 4.06 -1.54
N GLY A 104 -8.13 2.99 -1.31
CA GLY A 104 -6.71 3.06 -0.98
C GLY A 104 -5.88 1.97 -1.62
N ALA A 105 -6.25 1.51 -2.81
CA ALA A 105 -5.44 0.52 -3.49
C ALA A 105 -4.10 1.16 -3.87
N ALA A 106 -3.00 0.52 -3.47
CA ALA A 106 -1.65 0.99 -3.73
C ALA A 106 -1.09 0.40 -5.02
N VAL A 107 -1.38 -0.88 -5.27
CA VAL A 107 -1.01 -1.57 -6.50
C VAL A 107 -2.22 -2.35 -7.02
N VAL A 108 -2.57 -2.12 -8.28
CA VAL A 108 -3.69 -2.79 -8.95
C VAL A 108 -3.18 -3.48 -10.21
N GLU A 109 -3.61 -4.72 -10.38
CA GLU A 109 -3.49 -5.48 -11.62
C GLU A 109 -4.80 -5.39 -12.41
N LEU A 110 -4.71 -5.06 -13.69
CA LEU A 110 -5.83 -4.92 -14.62
C LEU A 110 -5.62 -5.85 -15.83
N PRO A 111 -6.69 -6.42 -16.41
CA PRO A 111 -6.59 -7.07 -17.72
C PRO A 111 -6.23 -6.04 -18.79
N TRP A 112 -5.28 -6.38 -19.68
CA TRP A 112 -4.85 -5.51 -20.77
C TRP A 112 -4.54 -6.31 -22.03
N GLY A 113 -5.53 -6.46 -22.91
CA GLY A 113 -5.43 -7.30 -24.10
C GLY A 113 -5.12 -8.76 -23.73
N LYS A 114 -4.01 -9.31 -24.24
CA LYS A 114 -3.52 -10.66 -23.91
C LYS A 114 -2.65 -10.70 -22.65
N GLY A 115 -2.42 -9.56 -22.01
CA GLY A 115 -1.54 -9.41 -20.85
C GLY A 115 -2.24 -8.74 -19.67
N LYS A 116 -1.40 -8.22 -18.77
CA LYS A 116 -1.81 -7.54 -17.54
C LYS A 116 -1.14 -6.17 -17.48
N LEU A 117 -1.88 -5.16 -17.04
CA LEU A 117 -1.37 -3.84 -16.72
C LEU A 117 -1.29 -3.70 -15.20
N ILE A 118 -0.15 -3.21 -14.71
CA ILE A 118 0.07 -2.93 -13.29
C ILE A 118 0.16 -1.42 -13.11
N VAL A 119 -0.72 -0.90 -12.26
CA VAL A 119 -0.74 0.51 -11.85
C VAL A 119 -0.31 0.57 -10.39
N SER A 120 0.69 1.40 -10.10
CA SER A 120 1.27 1.53 -8.75
C SER A 120 1.32 2.98 -8.32
N MET A 121 0.89 3.23 -7.07
CA MET A 121 1.03 4.49 -6.33
C MET A 121 2.11 4.42 -5.25
N LEU A 122 2.92 3.36 -5.25
CA LEU A 122 4.08 3.27 -4.36
C LEU A 122 5.11 4.34 -4.77
N ASP A 123 5.54 5.13 -3.80
CA ASP A 123 6.55 6.16 -4.00
C ASP A 123 7.93 5.52 -3.97
N TYR A 124 8.48 5.28 -5.16
CA TYR A 124 9.81 4.67 -5.34
C TYR A 124 10.96 5.59 -4.95
N ARG A 125 10.69 6.87 -4.63
CA ARG A 125 11.70 7.86 -4.24
C ARG A 125 12.02 7.80 -2.74
N ILE A 126 11.29 7.00 -1.97
CA ILE A 126 11.52 6.83 -0.53
C ILE A 126 12.77 6.00 -0.31
N GLU A 127 13.74 6.60 0.36
CA GLU A 127 15.06 6.01 0.66
C GLU A 127 15.14 5.64 2.15
N THR A 128 14.39 4.60 2.55
CA THR A 128 14.40 4.05 3.91
C THR A 128 14.80 2.59 3.89
N SER A 129 15.36 2.07 4.98
CA SER A 129 15.72 0.64 5.07
C SER A 129 14.51 -0.26 4.84
N THR A 130 13.34 0.15 5.33
CA THR A 130 12.08 -0.59 5.16
C THR A 130 11.66 -0.63 3.69
N ALA A 131 11.71 0.52 2.99
CA ALA A 131 11.40 0.58 1.56
C ALA A 131 12.39 -0.25 0.73
N ASP A 132 13.68 -0.17 1.03
CA ASP A 132 14.72 -0.99 0.39
C ASP A 132 14.46 -2.50 0.57
N GLU A 133 14.08 -2.92 1.78
CA GLU A 133 13.71 -4.31 2.05
C GLU A 133 12.46 -4.72 1.27
N MET A 134 11.41 -3.89 1.27
CA MET A 134 10.19 -4.13 0.49
C MET A 134 10.51 -4.35 -1.00
N TRP A 135 11.35 -3.50 -1.61
CA TRP A 135 11.69 -3.61 -3.03
C TRP A 135 12.49 -4.87 -3.36
N ARG A 136 13.24 -5.42 -2.39
CA ARG A 136 14.06 -6.63 -2.58
C ARG A 136 13.28 -7.93 -2.38
N THR A 137 12.28 -7.94 -1.49
CA THR A 137 11.55 -9.17 -1.11
C THR A 137 10.95 -9.96 -2.28
N PRO A 138 10.34 -9.34 -3.32
CA PRO A 138 9.83 -10.09 -4.47
C PRO A 138 10.92 -10.82 -5.28
N PHE A 139 12.15 -10.31 -5.29
CA PHE A 139 13.26 -10.87 -6.06
C PHE A 139 14.12 -11.85 -5.26
N TYR A 140 14.15 -11.68 -3.94
CA TYR A 140 14.93 -12.49 -3.01
C TYR A 140 14.05 -12.99 -1.86
N PRO A 141 13.06 -13.86 -2.14
CA PRO A 141 12.25 -14.44 -1.08
C PRO A 141 13.17 -15.16 -0.08
N ARG A 142 13.15 -14.72 1.19
CA ARG A 142 13.96 -15.32 2.26
C ARG A 142 13.60 -16.80 2.36
N ARG A 143 14.53 -17.70 2.05
CA ARG A 143 14.32 -19.15 2.21
C ARG A 143 14.07 -19.45 3.68
N GLY A 144 12.84 -19.87 4.02
CA GLY A 144 12.50 -20.59 5.24
C GLY A 144 12.62 -19.82 6.56
N GLN A 145 11.47 -19.46 7.14
CA GLN A 145 11.24 -19.71 8.55
C GLN A 145 9.86 -20.35 8.66
N ALA A 146 9.83 -21.68 8.52
CA ALA A 146 8.79 -22.46 9.16
C ALA A 146 9.09 -22.41 10.65
N GLY A 147 8.23 -21.74 11.40
CA GLY A 147 8.15 -21.77 12.85
C GLY A 147 6.73 -22.17 13.22
#